data_AF-K1UBM0-F1
#
_entry.id   AF-K1UBM0-F1
#
_cell.length_a   1.000
_cell.length_b   1.000
_cell.length_c   1.000
_cell.angle_alpha   90.00
_cell.angle_beta   90.00
_cell.angle_gamma   90.00
#
_symmetry.space_group_name_H-M   'P 1'
#
loop_
_entity.id
_entity.type
_entity.pdbx_description
1 polymer ?
#
loop_
_entity_poly.entity_id
_entity_poly.type
_entity_poly.pdbx_seq_one_letter_code
_entity_poly.pdbx_strand_id
1 'polypeptide(L)'
;LAVDAKQTEKGWRCYLNGGRVETDKELFAWTKEAQERGAGEILFTSMNHDGVKTGYANEALSSLADGLSIPIIASGGQVPKNIFVTSFCREKQMLPWQPVFFISEKSKFPN
;
A
#
# COMPACT_ATOMS: atom_id res chain seq x y z
N LEU A 1 -7.13 -1.38 8.66
CA LEU A 1 -6.62 0.00 8.84
C LEU A 1 -6.39 0.60 7.47
N ALA A 2 -6.91 1.80 7.19
CA ALA A 2 -6.54 2.55 6.00
C ALA A 2 -5.35 3.48 6.32
N VAL A 3 -4.35 3.49 5.44
CA VAL A 3 -3.15 4.32 5.56
C VAL A 3 -2.85 5.00 4.23
N ASP A 4 -2.93 6.33 4.25
CA ASP A 4 -2.46 7.16 3.15
C ASP A 4 -1.01 7.53 3.44
N ALA A 5 -0.09 7.26 2.52
CA ALA A 5 1.30 7.67 2.70
C ALA A 5 1.94 8.22 1.43
N LYS A 6 2.92 9.10 1.64
CA LYS A 6 3.68 9.75 0.58
C LYS A 6 5.17 9.53 0.82
N GLN A 7 5.89 9.17 -0.23
CA GLN A 7 7.35 9.20 -0.26
C GLN A 7 7.81 10.65 -0.34
N THR A 8 8.60 11.04 0.65
CA THR A 8 9.25 12.35 0.77
C THR A 8 10.77 12.15 0.82
N GLU A 9 11.54 13.24 0.83
CA GLU A 9 12.99 13.20 1.06
C GLU A 9 13.37 12.56 2.41
N LYS A 10 12.44 12.57 3.37
CA LYS A 10 12.59 11.98 4.71
C LYS A 10 12.08 10.53 4.79
N GLY A 11 11.74 9.92 3.65
CA GLY A 11 11.13 8.60 3.57
C GLY A 11 9.60 8.63 3.51
N TRP A 12 8.97 7.46 3.72
CA TRP A 12 7.53 7.29 3.67
C TRP A 12 6.85 7.83 4.93
N ARG A 13 5.93 8.78 4.77
CA ARG A 13 5.19 9.40 5.87
C ARG A 13 3.69 9.20 5.70
N CYS A 14 3.01 8.92 6.80
CA CYS A 14 1.55 8.80 6.84
C CYS A 14 0.89 10.18 6.82
N TYR A 15 -0.27 10.26 6.17
CA TYR A 15 -1.05 11.48 6.03
C TYR A 15 -2.50 11.27 6.47
N LEU A 16 -3.15 12.36 6.86
CA LEU A 16 -4.56 12.45 7.20
C LEU A 16 -5.30 13.40 6.24
N ASN A 17 -6.63 13.43 6.34
CA ASN A 17 -7.52 14.29 5.56
C ASN A 17 -7.35 14.16 4.04
N GLY A 18 -7.13 12.92 3.56
CA GLY A 18 -6.90 12.60 2.15
C GLY A 18 -5.57 13.16 1.65
N GLY A 19 -4.48 12.95 2.40
CA GLY A 19 -3.14 13.38 2.00
C GLY A 19 -2.79 14.84 2.27
N ARG A 20 -3.63 15.60 2.98
CA ARG A 20 -3.43 17.05 3.20
C ARG A 20 -2.62 17.37 4.44
N VAL A 21 -2.64 16.50 5.45
CA VAL A 21 -1.98 16.73 6.74
C VAL A 21 -0.94 15.65 6.94
N GLU A 22 0.34 16.00 6.90
CA GLU A 22 1.44 15.09 7.24
C GLU A 22 1.41 14.77 8.73
N THR A 23 1.67 13.50 9.09
CA THR A 23 1.81 13.05 10.46
C THR A 23 3.26 12.76 10.81
N ASP A 24 3.55 12.62 12.10
CA ASP A 24 4.86 12.16 12.60
C ASP A 24 5.09 10.66 12.40
N LYS A 25 4.06 9.91 11.99
CA LYS A 25 4.11 8.46 11.76
C LYS A 25 4.79 8.13 10.43
N GLU A 26 5.81 7.27 10.52
CA GLU A 26 6.45 6.63 9.37
C GLU A 26 5.63 5.41 8.93
N LEU A 27 5.50 5.18 7.63
CA LEU A 27 4.62 4.16 7.05
C LEU A 27 4.85 2.76 7.62
N PHE A 28 6.08 2.24 7.52
CA PHE A 28 6.38 0.86 7.88
C PHE A 28 6.28 0.64 9.39
N ALA A 29 6.79 1.58 10.18
CA ALA A 29 6.66 1.55 11.63
C ALA A 29 5.18 1.59 12.07
N TRP A 30 4.38 2.44 11.44
CA TRP A 30 2.97 2.59 11.77
C TRP A 30 2.15 1.35 11.42
N THR A 31 2.34 0.77 10.24
CA THR A 31 1.60 -0.43 9.84
C THR A 31 1.96 -1.63 10.71
N LYS A 32 3.22 -1.73 11.14
CA LYS A 32 3.65 -2.76 12.08
C LYS A 32 2.99 -2.57 13.45
N GLU A 33 3.04 -1.35 13.98
CA GLU A 33 2.36 -1.00 15.24
C GLU A 33 0.84 -1.30 15.14
N ALA A 34 0.21 -1.01 14.01
CA ALA A 34 -1.19 -1.28 13.79
C ALA A 34 -1.53 -2.78 13.81
N GLN A 35 -0.69 -3.61 13.19
CA GLN A 35 -0.80 -5.07 13.27
C GLN A 35 -0.69 -5.55 14.72
N GLU A 36 0.31 -5.07 15.47
CA GLU A 36 0.51 -5.42 16.88
C GLU A 36 -0.69 -5.00 17.75
N ARG A 37 -1.39 -3.94 17.37
CA ARG A 37 -2.64 -3.48 17.98
C ARG A 37 -3.89 -4.26 17.53
N GLY A 38 -3.74 -5.24 16.64
CA GLY A 38 -4.83 -6.11 16.19
C GLY A 38 -5.52 -5.70 14.89
N ALA A 39 -4.88 -4.88 14.04
CA ALA A 39 -5.40 -4.65 12.70
C ALA A 39 -5.44 -5.97 11.91
N GLY A 40 -6.59 -6.29 11.30
CA GLY A 40 -6.76 -7.51 10.50
C GLY A 40 -6.30 -7.40 9.04
N GLU A 41 -6.20 -6.18 8.52
CA GLU A 41 -5.75 -5.88 7.15
C GLU A 41 -5.26 -4.42 7.05
N ILE A 42 -4.40 -4.14 6.07
CA ILE A 42 -3.93 -2.79 5.73
C ILE A 42 -4.43 -2.40 4.35
N LEU A 43 -5.20 -1.31 4.24
CA LEU A 43 -5.49 -0.63 2.98
C LEU A 43 -4.47 0.49 2.79
N PHE A 44 -3.48 0.28 1.92
CA PHE A 44 -2.41 1.24 1.64
C PHE A 44 -2.71 2.05 0.38
N THR A 45 -2.75 3.38 0.53
CA THR A 45 -2.84 4.33 -0.58
C THR A 45 -1.53 5.08 -0.75
N SER A 46 -0.92 4.99 -1.94
CA SER A 46 0.26 5.81 -2.27
C SER A 46 -0.16 7.16 -2.85
N MET A 47 0.04 8.23 -2.10
CA MET A 47 -0.31 9.59 -2.52
C MET A 47 0.56 10.12 -3.69
N ASN A 48 1.75 9.55 -3.90
CA ASN A 48 2.58 9.90 -5.07
C ASN A 48 2.04 9.31 -6.37
N HIS A 49 1.28 8.22 -6.28
CA HIS A 49 0.79 7.44 -7.41
C HIS A 49 -0.72 7.56 -7.59
N ASP A 50 -1.44 8.12 -6.61
CA ASP A 50 -2.86 8.39 -6.72
C ASP A 50 -3.14 9.38 -7.87
N GLY A 51 -4.02 8.97 -8.79
CA GLY A 51 -4.36 9.72 -10.00
C GLY A 51 -3.31 9.74 -11.11
N VAL A 52 -2.13 9.15 -10.90
CA VAL A 52 -1.05 9.09 -11.90
C VAL A 52 -1.01 7.70 -12.55
N LYS A 53 -0.92 7.65 -13.88
CA LYS A 53 -0.88 6.39 -14.67
C LYS A 53 0.49 5.70 -14.64
N THR A 54 1.21 5.80 -13.52
CA THR A 54 2.60 5.31 -13.38
C THR A 54 2.70 3.98 -12.65
N GLY A 55 1.57 3.40 -12.19
CA GLY A 55 1.56 2.13 -11.45
C GLY A 55 1.44 2.29 -9.95
N TYR A 56 1.47 1.17 -9.24
CA TYR A 56 1.47 1.12 -7.79
C TYR A 56 2.88 1.35 -7.22
N ALA A 57 2.97 1.72 -5.94
CA ALA A 57 4.23 1.82 -5.21
C ALA A 57 4.78 0.42 -4.87
N ASN A 58 5.25 -0.31 -5.89
CA ASN A 58 5.66 -1.71 -5.79
C ASN A 58 6.76 -1.95 -4.74
N GLU A 59 7.73 -1.05 -4.61
CA GLU A 59 8.79 -1.17 -3.61
C GLU A 59 8.24 -1.07 -2.18
N ALA A 60 7.36 -0.08 -1.93
CA ALA A 60 6.71 0.07 -0.63
C ALA A 60 5.79 -1.11 -0.31
N LEU A 61 5.04 -1.60 -1.31
CA LEU A 61 4.20 -2.79 -1.16
C LEU A 61 5.02 -4.04 -0.83
N SER A 62 6.17 -4.24 -1.50
CA SER A 62 7.08 -5.35 -1.19
C SER A 62 7.58 -5.26 0.24
N SER A 63 8.06 -4.08 0.67
CA SER A 63 8.55 -3.89 2.03
C SER A 63 7.45 -4.05 3.10
N LEU A 64 6.22 -3.64 2.80
CA LEU A 64 5.07 -3.89 3.68
C LEU A 64 4.75 -5.38 3.77
N ALA A 65 4.73 -6.09 2.63
CA ALA A 65 4.45 -7.52 2.57
C ALA A 65 5.51 -8.35 3.30
N ASP A 66 6.77 -7.93 3.26
CA ASP A 66 7.86 -8.57 4.01
C ASP A 66 7.76 -8.31 5.53
N GLY A 67 7.21 -7.15 5.92
CA GLY A 67 7.15 -6.69 7.31
C GLY A 67 5.88 -7.07 8.07
N LEU A 68 4.82 -7.48 7.38
CA LEU A 68 3.50 -7.71 7.95
C LEU A 68 3.02 -9.15 7.71
N SER A 69 2.33 -9.70 8.70
CA SER A 69 1.67 -11.00 8.64
C SER A 69 0.17 -10.90 8.38
N ILE A 70 -0.33 -9.71 8.05
CA ILE A 70 -1.73 -9.44 7.71
C ILE A 70 -1.85 -9.01 6.23
N PRO A 71 -3.00 -9.28 5.57
CA PRO A 71 -3.21 -8.88 4.19
C PRO A 71 -3.04 -7.39 3.95
N ILE A 72 -2.53 -7.05 2.77
CA ILE A 72 -2.36 -5.67 2.31
C ILE A 72 -3.20 -5.47 1.05
N ILE A 73 -4.00 -4.42 1.04
CA ILE A 73 -4.80 -3.98 -0.10
C ILE A 73 -4.16 -2.69 -0.62
N ALA A 74 -3.66 -2.71 -1.84
CA ALA A 74 -3.14 -1.53 -2.52
C ALA A 74 -4.28 -0.75 -3.19
N SER A 75 -4.36 0.54 -2.90
CA SER A 75 -5.29 1.49 -3.50
C SER A 75 -4.52 2.67 -4.11
N GLY A 76 -5.00 3.21 -5.23
CA GLY A 76 -4.39 4.35 -5.90
C GLY A 76 -3.25 3.97 -6.86
N GLY A 77 -3.31 4.53 -8.07
CA GLY A 77 -2.50 4.15 -9.22
C GLY A 77 -3.37 3.53 -10.31
N GLN A 78 -3.34 4.10 -11.51
CA GLN A 78 -4.11 3.58 -12.65
C GLN A 78 -3.21 2.74 -13.53
N VAL A 79 -3.36 1.41 -13.49
CA VAL A 79 -2.80 0.47 -14.47
C VAL A 79 -3.93 -0.28 -15.16
N PRO A 80 -3.79 -0.63 -16.45
CA PRO A 80 -4.82 -1.36 -17.18
C PRO A 80 -5.18 -2.68 -16.48
N LYS A 81 -6.43 -3.10 -16.63
CA LYS A 81 -7.20 -4.17 -15.95
C LYS A 81 -6.53 -5.54 -15.70
N ASN A 82 -5.28 -5.77 -16.10
CA ASN A 82 -4.64 -7.10 -16.16
C ASN A 82 -3.36 -7.25 -15.34
N ILE A 83 -3.17 -6.51 -14.25
CA ILE A 83 -2.04 -6.75 -13.35
C ILE A 83 -2.55 -7.27 -11.99
N PHE A 84 -2.76 -8.58 -11.93
CA PHE A 84 -2.69 -9.34 -10.70
C PHE A 84 -1.20 -9.57 -10.42
N VAL A 85 -0.56 -8.67 -9.68
CA VAL A 85 0.80 -8.93 -9.18
C VAL A 85 0.68 -9.86 -7.99
N THR A 86 0.60 -11.15 -8.29
CA THR A 86 1.07 -12.19 -7.40
C THR A 86 2.58 -11.95 -7.25
N SER A 87 3.01 -11.31 -6.16
CA SER A 87 4.43 -10.93 -6.00
C SER A 87 5.30 -12.18 -6.11
N PHE A 88 6.20 -12.14 -7.09
CA PHE A 88 7.04 -13.23 -7.52
C PHE A 88 8.24 -13.37 -6.56
N CYS A 89 8.42 -14.58 -6.03
CA CYS A 89 9.56 -14.97 -5.22
C CYS A 89 10.89 -14.60 -5.90
N ARG A 90 11.74 -13.81 -5.22
CA ARG A 90 13.19 -13.89 -5.42
C ARG A 90 13.84 -14.38 -4.14
N GLU A 91 14.03 -15.71 -4.12
CA GLU A 91 14.99 -16.47 -3.33
C GLU A 91 15.32 -15.94 -1.92
N LYS A 92 14.43 -16.13 -0.94
CA LYS A 92 14.81 -16.53 0.42
C LYS A 92 13.65 -17.28 1.09
N GLN A 93 13.86 -18.57 1.30
CA GLN A 93 13.22 -19.46 2.29
C GLN A 93 11.84 -19.06 2.86
N MET A 94 10.80 -19.60 2.21
CA MET A 94 9.45 -19.94 2.68
C MET A 94 8.97 -19.38 4.04
N LEU A 95 8.11 -18.35 3.98
CA LEU A 95 7.00 -18.13 4.93
C LEU A 95 5.66 -18.27 4.15
N PRO A 96 4.56 -18.69 4.80
CA PRO A 96 3.28 -18.86 4.14
C PRO A 96 2.77 -17.52 3.57
N TRP A 97 2.47 -17.55 2.28
CA TRP A 97 1.97 -16.48 1.42
C TRP A 97 1.01 -15.49 2.11
N GLN A 98 1.34 -14.20 2.08
CA GLN A 98 0.39 -13.11 2.38
C GLN A 98 -0.20 -12.60 1.06
N PRO A 99 -1.54 -12.58 0.90
CA PRO A 99 -2.15 -12.04 -0.31
C PRO A 99 -2.08 -10.51 -0.31
N VAL A 100 -1.55 -9.95 -1.39
CA VAL A 100 -1.68 -8.52 -1.70
C VAL A 100 -2.79 -8.35 -2.73
N PHE A 101 -3.84 -7.62 -2.38
CA PHE A 101 -4.96 -7.34 -3.28
C PHE A 101 -4.84 -5.93 -3.86
N PHE A 102 -5.28 -5.72 -5.10
CA PHE A 102 -5.24 -4.41 -5.76
C PHE A 102 -6.65 -3.95 -6.07
N ILE A 103 -7.00 -2.72 -5.68
CA ILE A 103 -8.27 -2.09 -6.03
C ILE A 103 -7.99 -0.88 -6.92
N SER A 104 -8.53 -0.91 -8.13
CA SER A 104 -8.49 0.22 -9.06
C SER A 104 -9.82 0.97 -9.01
N GLU A 105 -9.85 2.12 -8.36
CA GLU A 105 -10.99 3.04 -8.43
C GLU A 105 -10.74 4.12 -9.50
N LYS A 106 -11.44 4.00 -10.63
CA LYS A 106 -12.05 5.09 -11.41
C LYS A 106 -12.71 4.53 -12.67
N SER A 107 -13.80 3.81 -12.48
CA SER A 107 -14.85 3.75 -13.50
C SER A 107 -15.75 4.94 -13.23
N LYS A 108 -15.53 6.08 -13.89
CA LYS A 108 -16.62 7.05 -14.04
C LYS A 108 -17.72 6.31 -14.79
N PHE A 109 -18.82 5.98 -14.13
CA PHE A 109 -20.03 5.62 -14.85
C PHE A 109 -20.38 6.83 -15.73
N PRO A 110 -20.44 6.68 -17.06
CA PRO A 110 -21.05 7.71 -17.88
C PRO A 110 -22.52 7.81 -17.44
N ASN A 111 -22.96 9.03 -17.12
CA ASN A 111 -24.37 9.35 -16.99
C ASN A 111 -25.10 9.05 -18.31
#